data_AF-B9XHV9-F1
#
_entry.id   AF-B9XHV9-F1
#
_cell.length_a   1.000
_cell.length_b   1.000
_cell.length_c   1.000
_cell.angle_alpha   90.00
_cell.angle_beta   90.00
_cell.angle_gamma   90.00
#
_symmetry.space_group_name_H-M   'P 1'
#
loop_
_entity.id
_entity.type
_entity.pdbx_description
1 polymer ?
#
loop_
_entity_poly.entity_id
_entity_poly.type
_entity_poly.pdbx_seq_one_letter_code
_entity_poly.pdbx_strand_id
1 'polypeptide(L)'
;MVVKHRRTLIVSLVVLVIAGTAVGTYWRRWSEPWYEGRSLRSWLEEGVSVRFDGDQEVAPSTKASEEAVRHMGTNAIPALLRMFRAEDSRLTQKLIALQNEF
;
A
#
# COMPACT_ATOMS: atom_id res chain seq x y z
N MET A 1 -14.75 11.13 -46.94
CA MET A 1 -13.88 11.53 -45.80
C MET A 1 -14.41 11.13 -44.40
N VAL A 2 -15.27 10.12 -44.26
CA VAL A 2 -15.90 9.77 -42.95
C VAL A 2 -15.03 8.86 -42.06
N VAL A 3 -14.08 8.13 -42.65
CA VAL A 3 -13.24 7.13 -41.94
C VAL A 3 -12.24 7.76 -40.98
N LYS A 4 -11.81 9.00 -41.26
CA LYS A 4 -10.82 9.74 -40.45
C LYS A 4 -11.37 10.05 -39.06
N HIS A 5 -12.66 10.44 -38.98
CA HIS A 5 -13.33 10.80 -37.73
C HIS A 5 -13.57 9.59 -36.81
N ARG A 6 -13.92 8.43 -37.37
CA ARG A 6 -14.12 7.19 -36.59
C ARG A 6 -12.81 6.70 -35.94
N ARG A 7 -11.69 6.80 -36.66
CA ARG A 7 -10.36 6.49 -36.11
C ARG A 7 -9.95 7.45 -35.00
N THR A 8 -10.14 8.76 -35.17
CA THR A 8 -9.83 9.74 -34.10
C THR A 8 -10.70 9.55 -32.87
N LEU A 9 -11.98 9.18 -33.02
CA LEU A 9 -12.87 8.91 -31.89
C LEU A 9 -12.45 7.66 -31.10
N ILE A 10 -12.04 6.59 -31.80
CA ILE A 10 -11.52 5.37 -31.15
C ILE A 10 -10.21 5.67 -30.42
N VAL A 11 -9.30 6.42 -31.04
CA VAL A 11 -8.03 6.80 -30.41
C VAL A 11 -8.28 7.67 -29.16
N SER A 12 -9.18 8.66 -29.24
CA SER A 12 -9.52 9.48 -28.06
C SER A 12 -10.13 8.65 -26.94
N LEU A 13 -10.98 7.67 -27.26
CA LEU A 13 -11.59 6.79 -26.27
C LEU A 13 -10.54 5.91 -25.57
N VAL A 14 -9.60 5.34 -26.35
CA VAL A 14 -8.50 4.53 -25.80
C VAL A 14 -7.59 5.35 -24.90
N VAL A 15 -7.22 6.57 -25.30
CA VAL A 15 -6.42 7.48 -24.48
C VAL A 15 -7.14 7.82 -23.18
N LEU A 16 -8.45 8.04 -23.22
CA LEU A 16 -9.25 8.39 -22.04
C LEU A 16 -9.36 7.21 -21.05
N VAL A 17 -9.46 5.97 -21.55
CA VAL A 17 -9.44 4.76 -20.72
C VAL A 17 -8.06 4.54 -20.08
N ILE A 18 -6.97 4.76 -20.82
CA ILE A 18 -5.60 4.65 -20.29
C ILE A 18 -5.34 5.73 -19.24
N ALA A 19 -5.76 6.97 -19.50
CA ALA A 19 -5.63 8.06 -18.54
C ALA A 19 -6.47 7.80 -17.27
N GLY A 20 -7.71 7.32 -17.42
CA GLY A 20 -8.57 6.97 -16.29
C GLY A 20 -8.01 5.85 -15.42
N THR A 21 -7.45 4.81 -16.03
CA THR A 21 -6.80 3.70 -15.30
C THR A 21 -5.50 4.14 -14.62
N ALA A 22 -4.69 4.98 -15.27
CA ALA A 22 -3.49 5.56 -14.67
C ALA A 22 -3.81 6.47 -13.46
N VAL A 23 -4.81 7.34 -13.58
CA VAL A 23 -5.23 8.23 -12.47
C VAL A 23 -5.83 7.44 -11.33
N GLY A 24 -6.70 6.45 -11.60
CA GLY A 24 -7.31 5.63 -10.57
C GLY A 24 -6.29 4.79 -9.77
N THR A 25 -5.27 4.26 -10.45
CA THR A 25 -4.17 3.54 -9.79
C THR A 25 -3.25 4.47 -9.02
N TYR A 26 -3.02 5.69 -9.52
CA TYR A 26 -2.22 6.69 -8.81
C TYR A 26 -2.90 7.18 -7.52
N TRP A 27 -4.21 7.44 -7.57
CA TRP A 27 -4.99 7.90 -6.41
C TRP A 27 -5.09 6.82 -5.32
N ARG A 28 -5.31 5.56 -5.71
CA ARG A 28 -5.29 4.41 -4.78
C ARG A 28 -3.97 4.24 -4.04
N ARG A 29 -2.87 4.76 -4.60
CA ARG A 29 -1.53 4.67 -4.01
C ARG A 29 -1.36 5.56 -2.77
N TRP A 30 -2.20 6.58 -2.60
CA TRP A 30 -2.09 7.56 -1.50
C TRP A 30 -3.03 7.25 -0.33
N SER A 31 -4.13 6.54 -0.60
CA SER A 31 -5.07 6.09 0.44
C SER A 31 -4.53 4.87 1.16
N GLU A 32 -4.54 4.91 2.49
CA GLU A 32 -4.31 3.70 3.28
C GLU A 32 -5.44 2.70 2.98
N PRO A 33 -5.13 1.43 2.71
CA PRO A 33 -6.16 0.43 2.46
C PRO A 33 -6.89 0.08 3.76
N TRP A 34 -8.21 -0.06 3.65
CA TRP A 34 -9.11 -0.42 4.73
C TRP A 34 -9.68 -1.81 4.47
N TYR A 35 -9.77 -2.61 5.52
CA TYR A 35 -10.41 -3.93 5.50
C TYR A 35 -11.25 -4.06 6.78
N GLU A 36 -12.53 -4.41 6.61
CA GLU A 36 -13.52 -4.50 7.69
C GLU A 36 -13.58 -3.27 8.62
N GLY A 37 -13.48 -2.07 8.03
CA GLY A 37 -13.55 -0.82 8.79
C GLY A 37 -12.30 -0.49 9.62
N ARG A 38 -11.22 -1.26 9.45
CA ARG A 38 -9.92 -1.04 10.09
C ARG A 38 -8.84 -0.73 9.06
N SER A 39 -7.88 0.09 9.43
CA SER A 39 -6.75 0.44 8.57
C SER A 39 -5.68 -0.65 8.57
N LEU A 40 -4.88 -0.71 7.50
CA LEU A 40 -3.74 -1.62 7.41
C LEU A 40 -2.83 -1.54 8.63
N ARG A 41 -2.56 -0.33 9.14
CA ARG A 41 -1.72 -0.16 10.33
C ARG A 41 -2.27 -0.89 11.56
N SER A 42 -3.58 -0.76 11.80
CA SER A 42 -4.23 -1.41 12.95
C SER A 42 -4.16 -2.94 12.85
N TRP A 43 -4.33 -3.50 11.65
CA TRP A 43 -4.18 -4.94 11.43
C TRP A 43 -2.75 -5.43 11.65
N LEU A 44 -1.75 -4.64 11.25
CA LEU A 44 -0.34 -4.98 11.48
C LEU A 44 0.03 -4.91 12.96
N GLU A 45 -0.38 -3.86 13.66
CA GLU A 45 -0.08 -3.69 15.09
C GLU A 45 -0.67 -4.84 15.93
N GLU A 46 -1.90 -5.28 15.61
CA GLU A 46 -2.56 -6.39 16.29
C GLU A 46 -1.91 -7.74 15.96
N GLY A 47 -1.59 -8.00 14.69
CA GLY A 47 -0.90 -9.25 14.31
C GLY A 47 0.51 -9.37 14.88
N VAL A 48 1.20 -8.24 15.09
CA VAL A 48 2.55 -8.18 15.64
C VAL A 48 2.53 -8.34 17.17
N SER A 49 1.64 -7.65 17.88
CA SER A 49 1.57 -7.70 19.36
C SER A 49 1.30 -9.11 19.86
N VAL A 50 0.38 -9.83 19.23
CA VAL A 50 0.01 -11.21 19.58
C VAL A 50 1.17 -12.18 19.36
N ARG A 51 2.03 -11.92 18.36
CA ARG A 51 3.15 -12.80 18.02
C ARG A 51 4.31 -12.69 19.01
N PHE A 52 4.40 -11.57 19.75
CA PHE A 52 5.46 -11.33 20.73
C PHE A 52 5.11 -11.80 22.16
N ASP A 53 3.82 -12.04 22.45
CA ASP A 53 3.37 -12.41 23.81
C ASP A 53 3.58 -13.89 24.16
N GLY A 54 4.23 -14.67 23.29
CA GLY A 54 4.72 -16.03 23.62
C GLY A 54 3.67 -17.15 23.50
N ASP A 55 2.41 -16.80 23.35
CA ASP A 55 1.30 -17.72 23.13
C ASP A 55 1.33 -18.22 21.67
N GLN A 56 2.12 -19.26 21.40
CA GLN A 56 2.28 -19.85 20.05
C GLN A 56 0.99 -20.48 19.47
N GLU A 57 -0.12 -20.46 20.21
CA GLU A 57 -1.40 -20.77 19.59
C GLU A 57 -1.76 -19.62 18.67
N VAL A 58 -1.80 -19.87 17.36
CA VAL A 58 -2.10 -18.84 16.36
C VAL A 58 -3.46 -18.24 16.70
N ALA A 59 -3.46 -17.12 17.42
CA ALA A 59 -4.68 -16.52 17.89
C ALA A 59 -5.53 -16.17 16.67
N PRO A 60 -6.87 -16.23 16.78
CA PRO A 60 -7.78 -15.88 15.69
C PRO A 60 -7.46 -14.50 15.07
N SER A 61 -6.95 -13.57 15.89
CA SER A 61 -6.51 -12.23 15.48
C SER A 61 -5.30 -12.21 14.54
N THR A 62 -4.35 -13.14 14.69
CA THR A 62 -3.18 -13.23 13.80
C THR A 62 -3.59 -13.72 12.41
N LYS A 63 -4.48 -14.73 12.33
CA LYS A 63 -5.03 -15.20 11.05
C LYS A 63 -5.86 -14.13 10.35
N ALA A 64 -6.71 -13.43 11.10
CA ALA A 64 -7.51 -12.32 10.57
C ALA A 64 -6.61 -11.19 10.03
N SER A 65 -5.51 -10.89 10.72
CA SER A 65 -4.53 -9.89 10.27
C SER A 65 -3.82 -10.33 8.98
N GLU A 66 -3.39 -11.59 8.88
CA GLU A 66 -2.80 -12.13 7.65
C GLU A 66 -3.80 -12.14 6.48
N GLU A 67 -5.05 -12.50 6.76
CA GLU A 67 -6.13 -12.51 5.77
C GLU A 67 -6.47 -11.09 5.31
N ALA A 68 -6.53 -10.12 6.21
CA ALA A 68 -6.71 -8.71 5.89
C ALA A 68 -5.60 -8.20 4.96
N VAL A 69 -4.34 -8.46 5.28
CA VAL A 69 -3.20 -8.07 4.44
C VAL A 69 -3.25 -8.77 3.07
N ARG A 70 -3.63 -10.06 3.05
CA ARG A 70 -3.79 -10.83 1.80
C ARG A 70 -4.93 -10.30 0.92
N HIS A 71 -6.05 -9.90 1.53
CA HIS A 71 -7.18 -9.27 0.83
C HIS A 71 -6.82 -7.89 0.26
N MET A 72 -6.04 -7.09 0.99
CA MET A 72 -5.56 -5.80 0.50
C MET A 72 -4.57 -5.96 -0.67
N GLY A 73 -3.79 -7.04 -0.69
CA GLY A 73 -2.95 -7.46 -1.81
C GLY A 73 -1.96 -6.36 -2.24
N THR A 74 -1.84 -6.12 -3.55
CA THR A 74 -0.90 -5.12 -4.11
C THR A 74 -1.18 -3.69 -3.62
N ASN A 75 -2.40 -3.39 -3.17
CA ASN A 75 -2.73 -2.06 -2.62
C ASN A 75 -2.10 -1.82 -1.24
N ALA A 76 -1.70 -2.88 -0.53
CA ALA A 76 -0.95 -2.75 0.72
C ALA A 76 0.50 -2.31 0.49
N ILE A 77 1.13 -2.67 -0.64
CA ILE A 77 2.56 -2.43 -0.89
C ILE A 77 2.97 -0.95 -0.75
N PRO A 78 2.28 0.02 -1.38
CA PRO A 78 2.65 1.43 -1.24
C PRO A 78 2.50 1.95 0.19
N ALA A 79 1.45 1.49 0.90
CA ALA A 79 1.20 1.87 2.28
C ALA A 79 2.28 1.29 3.21
N LEU A 80 2.63 0.01 3.05
CA LEU A 80 3.73 -0.64 3.77
C LEU A 80 5.06 0.08 3.52
N LEU A 81 5.38 0.40 2.26
CA LEU A 81 6.62 1.11 1.92
C LEU A 81 6.66 2.51 2.55
N ARG A 82 5.53 3.20 2.65
CA ARG A 82 5.42 4.48 3.34
C ARG A 82 5.65 4.33 4.85
N MET A 83 5.10 3.28 5.45
CA MET A 83 5.30 2.97 6.87
C MET A 83 6.78 2.70 7.17
N PHE A 84 7.44 1.85 6.37
CA PHE A 84 8.89 1.61 6.48
C PHE A 84 9.71 2.91 6.35
N ARG A 85 9.42 3.75 5.36
CA ARG A 85 10.14 5.03 5.18
C ARG A 85 9.89 6.06 6.28
N ALA A 86 8.74 6.01 6.94
CA ALA A 86 8.43 6.92 8.04
C ALA A 86 9.28 6.59 9.28
N GLU A 87 9.60 5.31 9.47
CA GLU A 87 10.45 4.81 10.56
C GLU A 87 11.93 5.17 10.32
N ASP A 88 12.40 5.07 9.06
CA ASP A 88 13.72 5.53 8.61
C ASP A 88 13.80 7.06 8.39
N SER A 89 13.35 7.82 9.39
CA SER A 89 13.41 9.29 9.34
C SER A 89 14.82 9.79 8.99
N ARG A 90 14.89 10.95 8.30
CA ARG A 90 16.15 11.64 7.98
C ARG A 90 17.03 11.87 9.22
N LEU A 91 16.43 11.93 10.40
CA LEU A 91 17.14 12.03 11.68
C LEU A 91 17.82 10.72 12.07
N THR A 92 17.14 9.58 11.92
CA THR A 92 17.70 8.25 12.14
C THR A 92 18.88 7.99 11.20
N GLN A 93 18.74 8.35 9.92
CA GLN A 93 19.83 8.22 8.94
C GLN A 93 21.04 9.11 9.28
N LYS A 94 20.81 10.34 9.74
CA LYS A 94 21.89 11.24 10.19
C LYS A 94 22.60 10.71 11.43
N LEU A 95 21.87 10.13 12.38
CA LEU A 95 22.46 9.54 13.58
C LEU A 95 23.32 8.32 13.26
N ILE A 96 22.85 7.44 12.36
CA ILE A 96 23.64 6.29 11.87
C ILE A 96 24.91 6.77 11.15
N ALA A 97 24.79 7.80 10.31
CA ALA A 97 25.95 8.37 9.62
C ALA A 97 26.99 8.94 10.60
N LEU A 98 26.54 9.61 11.66
CA LEU A 98 27.42 10.17 12.69
C LEU A 98 28.14 9.07 13.49
N GLN A 99 27.47 7.95 13.76
CA GLN A 99 28.08 6.82 14.50
C GLN A 99 29.21 6.14 13.71
N ASN A 100 29.15 6.14 12.38
CA ASN A 100 30.19 5.56 11.51
C ASN A 100 31.36 6.52 11.21
N GLU A 101 31.29 7.78 11.65
CA GLU A 101 32.36 8.79 11.49
C GLU A 101 33.30 8.89 12.71
N PHE A 102 33.08 8.11 13.77
CA PHE A 102 33.97 7.96 14.94
C PHE A 102 34.57 6.55 15.00
#